data_AF-A0A6M4JFX7-F1
#
_entry.id   AF-A0A6M4JFX7-F1
#
_cell.length_a   1.000
_cell.length_b   1.000
_cell.length_c   1.000
_cell.angle_alpha   90.00
_cell.angle_beta   90.00
_cell.angle_gamma   90.00
#
_symmetry.space_group_name_H-M   'P 1'
#
loop_
_entity.id
_entity.type
_entity.pdbx_description
1 polymer ?
#
loop_
_entity_poly.entity_id
_entity_poly.type
_entity_poly.pdbx_seq_one_letter_code
_entity_poly.pdbx_strand_id
1 'polypeptide(L)'
;MNNETMLTISIKAFLDNKKEELDFETIFQYVKKHFMEKWTIENNDLLSEDKLLEKKRGELYKLLTVDRQFNRLADGRWLIVQNN
;
A
#
# COMPACT_ATOMS: atom_id res chain seq x y z
N MET A 1 15.95 -12.52 -6.64
CA MET A 1 14.51 -12.20 -6.54
C MET A 1 14.37 -10.96 -5.68
N ASN A 2 13.89 -9.84 -6.22
CA ASN A 2 13.53 -8.70 -5.38
C ASN A 2 12.25 -9.10 -4.62
N ASN A 3 12.33 -9.24 -3.30
CA ASN A 3 11.13 -9.43 -2.48
C ASN A 3 10.30 -8.14 -2.54
N GLU A 4 9.25 -8.13 -3.34
CA GLU A 4 8.33 -7.01 -3.40
C GLU A 4 7.55 -6.92 -2.08
N THR A 5 7.63 -5.76 -1.44
CA THR A 5 6.89 -5.45 -0.21
C THR A 5 5.75 -4.48 -0.51
N MET A 6 4.78 -4.38 0.40
CA MET A 6 3.71 -3.38 0.28
C MET A 6 4.25 -1.95 0.16
N LEU A 7 5.36 -1.64 0.83
CA LEU A 7 6.02 -0.32 0.73
C LEU A 7 6.66 -0.11 -0.65
N THR A 8 7.37 -1.12 -1.18
CA THR A 8 7.98 -1.04 -2.51
C THR A 8 6.92 -0.87 -3.61
N ILE A 9 5.82 -1.61 -3.52
CA ILE A 9 4.69 -1.47 -4.45
C ILE A 9 3.97 -0.14 -4.26
N SER A 10 3.87 0.37 -3.04
CA SER A 10 3.35 1.72 -2.78
C SER A 10 4.20 2.77 -3.49
N ILE A 11 5.54 2.68 -3.44
CA ILE A 11 6.43 3.60 -4.18
C ILE A 11 6.15 3.53 -5.69
N LYS A 12 6.04 2.31 -6.25
CA LYS A 12 5.70 2.13 -7.67
C LYS A 12 4.37 2.79 -8.04
N ALA A 13 3.38 2.80 -7.14
CA ALA A 13 2.11 3.48 -7.40
C ALA A 13 2.31 4.96 -7.73
N PHE A 14 3.19 5.68 -7.03
CA PHE A 14 3.48 7.09 -7.32
C PHE A 14 4.23 7.26 -8.65
N LEU A 15 5.24 6.41 -8.89
CA LEU A 15 6.03 6.44 -10.13
C LEU A 15 5.15 6.19 -11.36
N ASP A 16 4.30 5.18 -11.33
CA ASP A 16 3.44 4.80 -12.45
C ASP A 16 2.31 5.81 -12.68
N ASN A 17 1.75 6.38 -11.61
CA ASN A 17 0.76 7.45 -11.73
C ASN A 17 1.38 8.80 -12.13
N LYS A 18 2.71 8.92 -12.11
CA LYS A 18 3.45 10.18 -12.34
C LYS A 18 2.92 11.32 -11.47
N LYS A 19 2.64 11.00 -10.19
CA LYS A 19 2.12 11.96 -9.20
C LYS A 19 3.01 11.99 -7.98
N GLU A 20 3.22 13.18 -7.45
CA GLU A 20 3.94 13.41 -6.20
C GLU A 20 3.08 13.08 -4.98
N GLU A 21 1.75 13.16 -5.14
CA GLU A 21 0.77 12.97 -4.09
C GLU A 21 -0.34 12.01 -4.54
N LEU A 22 -0.70 11.05 -3.68
CA LEU A 22 -1.79 10.11 -3.92
C LEU A 22 -2.68 9.99 -2.68
N ASP A 23 -3.99 9.81 -2.88
CA ASP A 23 -4.85 9.38 -1.79
C ASP A 23 -4.58 7.92 -1.40
N PHE A 24 -4.97 7.57 -0.18
CA PHE A 24 -4.73 6.23 0.35
C PHE A 24 -5.46 5.13 -0.44
N GLU A 25 -6.65 5.41 -0.97
CA GLU A 25 -7.42 4.42 -1.72
C GLU A 25 -6.69 4.02 -3.02
N THR A 26 -6.14 5.00 -3.73
CA THR A 26 -5.35 4.79 -4.94
C THR A 26 -4.12 3.94 -4.67
N ILE A 27 -3.41 4.23 -3.57
CA ILE A 27 -2.25 3.42 -3.14
C ILE A 27 -2.71 1.99 -2.80
N PHE A 28 -3.78 1.85 -2.01
CA PHE A 28 -4.28 0.54 -1.61
C PHE A 28 -4.75 -0.30 -2.79
N GLN A 29 -5.46 0.27 -3.76
CA GLN A 29 -5.88 -0.46 -4.96
C GLN A 29 -4.69 -0.96 -5.78
N TYR A 30 -3.63 -0.14 -5.89
CA TYR A 30 -2.40 -0.54 -6.58
C TYR A 30 -1.68 -1.69 -5.85
N VAL A 31 -1.60 -1.64 -4.51
CA VAL A 31 -1.05 -2.73 -3.68
C VAL A 31 -1.94 -3.98 -3.75
N LYS A 32 -3.26 -3.84 -3.64
CA LYS A 32 -4.23 -4.94 -3.76
C LYS A 32 -4.03 -5.66 -5.09
N LYS A 33 -3.94 -4.94 -6.21
CA LYS A 33 -3.75 -5.53 -7.54
C LYS A 33 -2.50 -6.43 -7.60
N HIS A 34 -1.43 -6.10 -6.89
CA HIS A 34 -0.19 -6.88 -6.87
C HIS A 34 -0.23 -8.06 -5.90
N PHE A 35 -0.91 -7.92 -4.76
CA PHE A 35 -0.83 -8.90 -3.68
C PHE A 35 -2.08 -9.73 -3.46
N MET A 36 -3.20 -9.45 -4.14
CA MET A 36 -4.48 -10.12 -3.88
C MET A 36 -4.37 -11.64 -3.97
N GLU A 37 -3.77 -12.16 -5.05
CA GLU A 37 -3.57 -13.60 -5.22
C GLU A 37 -2.75 -14.20 -4.07
N LYS A 38 -1.61 -13.59 -3.75
CA LYS A 38 -0.74 -14.03 -2.65
C LYS A 38 -1.47 -14.01 -1.31
N TRP A 39 -2.20 -12.93 -1.00
CA TRP A 39 -2.94 -12.82 0.25
C TRP A 39 -4.06 -13.84 0.36
N THR A 40 -4.76 -14.15 -0.73
CA THR A 40 -5.79 -15.19 -0.75
C THR A 40 -5.19 -16.57 -0.47
N ILE A 41 -4.06 -16.90 -1.09
CA ILE A 41 -3.35 -18.17 -0.86
C ILE A 41 -2.87 -18.26 0.61
N GLU A 42 -2.23 -17.21 1.12
CA GLU A 42 -1.74 -17.14 2.51
C GLU A 42 -2.87 -17.17 3.54
N ASN A 43 -4.04 -16.63 3.19
CA ASN A 43 -5.22 -16.61 4.05
C ASN A 43 -5.81 -18.02 4.23
N ASN A 44 -5.64 -18.93 3.27
CA ASN A 44 -6.12 -20.32 3.35
C ASN A 44 -7.57 -20.42 3.86
N ASP A 45 -8.45 -19.59 3.28
CA ASP A 45 -9.88 -19.46 3.60
C ASP A 45 -10.23 -19.14 5.08
N LEU A 46 -9.27 -18.65 5.87
CA LEU A 46 -9.51 -18.28 7.28
C LEU A 46 -10.43 -17.06 7.43
N LEU A 47 -10.35 -16.11 6.51
CA LEU A 47 -11.17 -14.90 6.47
C LEU A 47 -11.91 -14.81 5.14
N SER A 48 -13.13 -14.26 5.15
CA SER A 48 -13.79 -13.78 3.93
C SER A 48 -12.94 -12.71 3.25
N GLU A 49 -13.05 -12.55 1.93
CA GLU A 49 -12.33 -11.53 1.16
C GLU A 49 -12.45 -10.12 1.80
N ASP A 50 -13.66 -9.69 2.18
CA ASP A 50 -13.87 -8.36 2.77
C ASP A 50 -13.06 -8.16 4.06
N LYS A 51 -13.03 -9.17 4.94
CA LYS A 51 -12.26 -9.16 6.19
C LYS A 51 -10.76 -9.22 5.94
N LEU A 52 -10.32 -9.98 4.94
CA LEU A 52 -8.92 -9.98 4.51
C LEU A 52 -8.50 -8.60 4.01
N LEU A 53 -9.32 -7.96 3.17
CA LEU A 53 -9.05 -6.62 2.65
C LEU A 53 -9.07 -5.56 3.76
N GLU A 54 -10.01 -5.62 4.70
CA GLU A 54 -10.05 -4.75 5.88
C GLU A 54 -8.74 -4.85 6.68
N LYS A 55 -8.28 -6.07 6.96
CA LYS A 55 -7.02 -6.33 7.65
C LYS A 55 -5.82 -5.77 6.87
N LYS A 56 -5.71 -6.07 5.58
CA LYS A 56 -4.60 -5.61 4.73
C LYS A 56 -4.58 -4.10 4.53
N ARG A 57 -5.75 -3.47 4.52
CA ARG A 57 -5.88 -2.01 4.51
C ARG A 57 -5.30 -1.40 5.79
N GLY A 58 -5.63 -1.95 6.95
CA GLY A 58 -5.04 -1.53 8.23
C GLY A 58 -3.53 -1.73 8.31
N GLU A 59 -3.04 -2.88 7.82
CA GLU A 59 -1.60 -3.17 7.72
C GLU A 59 -0.88 -2.14 6.83
N LEU A 60 -1.40 -1.86 5.63
CA LEU A 60 -0.82 -0.86 4.73
C LEU A 60 -0.78 0.52 5.38
N TYR A 61 -1.92 0.96 5.94
CA TYR A 61 -2.03 2.28 6.54
C TYR A 61 -1.00 2.47 7.66
N LYS A 62 -0.81 1.45 8.51
CA LYS A 62 0.21 1.45 9.56
C LYS A 62 1.62 1.54 8.97
N LEU A 63 1.93 0.75 7.94
CA LEU A 63 3.24 0.76 7.28
C LEU A 63 3.57 2.15 6.70
N LEU A 64 2.64 2.77 5.98
CA LEU A 64 2.83 4.12 5.43
C LEU A 64 3.01 5.17 6.54
N THR A 65 2.30 5.00 7.66
CA THR A 65 2.39 5.96 8.80
C THR A 65 3.75 5.91 9.50
N VAL A 66 4.38 4.73 9.57
CA VAL A 66 5.64 4.55 10.32
C VAL A 66 6.89 4.66 9.44
N ASP A 67 6.77 4.43 8.14
CA ASP A 67 7.92 4.51 7.22
C ASP A 67 8.20 5.96 6.84
N ARG A 68 9.41 6.43 7.18
CA ARG A 68 9.88 7.81 6.96
C ARG A 68 9.85 8.29 5.51
N GLN A 69 9.72 7.39 4.53
CA GLN A 69 9.61 7.76 3.12
C GLN A 69 8.22 8.29 2.77
N PHE A 70 7.22 8.08 3.62
CA PHE A 70 5.85 8.51 3.38
C PHE A 70 5.45 9.58 4.37
N ASN A 71 4.97 10.71 3.87
CA ASN A 71 4.43 11.78 4.69
C ASN A 71 2.95 11.95 4.39
N ARG A 72 2.13 11.95 5.43
CA ARG A 72 0.69 12.21 5.32
C ARG A 72 0.44 13.72 5.37
N LEU A 73 -0.25 14.23 4.36
CA LEU A 73 -0.66 15.62 4.23
C LEU A 73 -1.92 15.91 5.07
N ALA A 74 -2.18 17.19 5.34
CA ALA A 74 -3.31 17.64 6.15
C ALA A 74 -4.68 17.26 5.56
N ASP A 75 -4.76 17.13 4.23
CA ASP A 75 -5.97 16.73 3.50
C ASP A 75 -6.14 15.20 3.41
N GLY A 76 -5.23 14.43 4.01
CA GLY A 76 -5.26 12.97 4.04
C GLY A 76 -4.60 12.28 2.84
N ARG A 77 -4.06 13.03 1.87
CA ARG A 77 -3.19 12.48 0.82
C ARG A 77 -1.81 12.13 1.39
N TRP A 78 -1.06 11.35 0.64
CA TRP A 78 0.28 10.90 0.98
C TRP A 78 1.27 11.39 -0.06
N LEU A 79 2.47 11.74 0.37
CA LEU A 79 3.60 12.09 -0.48
C LEU A 79 4.78 11.13 -0.23
N ILE A 80 5.65 10.95 -1.22
CA ILE A 80 6.94 10.26 -1.03
C ILE A 80 8.04 11.29 -0.84
N VAL A 81 8.73 11.21 0.30
CA VAL A 81 9.91 12.02 0.60
C VAL A 81 11.11 11.40 -0.10
N GLN A 82 11.57 12.02 -1.20
CA GLN A 82 12.86 11.69 -1.77
C GLN A 82 13.96 12.25 -0.86
N ASN A 83 14.66 11.38 -0.14
CA ASN A 83 15.91 11.78 0.51
C ASN A 83 16.97 11.85 -0.59
N ASN A 84 17.39 13.08 -0.93
CA ASN A 84 18.61 13.35 -1.71
C ASN A 84 19.85 12.81 -1.01
#